data_AF-A0A2H0UUK7-F1
#
_entry.id   AF-A0A2H0UUK7-F1
#
_cell.length_a   1.000
_cell.length_b   1.000
_cell.length_c   1.000
_cell.angle_alpha   90.00
_cell.angle_beta   90.00
_cell.angle_gamma   90.00
#
_symmetry.space_group_name_H-M   'P 1'
#
loop_
_entity.id
_entity.type
_entity.pdbx_description
1 polymer ?
#
loop_
_entity_poly.entity_id
_entity_poly.type
_entity_poly.pdbx_seq_one_letter_code
_entity_poly.pdbx_strand_id
1 'polypeptide(L)'
;MLSRLPKIISQEILFGGHLQALGSVALVWLPALVFQIKFSAWILLAFYLAFYSIYFFDRLLGLKKDTNKYLALHKKRAPFILFISLGLALLLFFRFKLLIFGCLVIILGFLYPLFFKNLTKKIPLFKNIFVALFFASLVFFPFSHFTILAGFLGLLVFLKAILMQIILDLKDEKEDKRNGLLTLPVILGKEKTLTLLKPIIFLVSFFLPLLLSIITNQKFFFYLSSLVFIDLMSWFLVKKNNYQAYFLQASQFLFWLILLLIVKII
;
A
#
# COMPACT_ATOMS: atom_id res chain seq x y z
N MET A 1 12.83 -17.56 -26.90
CA MET A 1 13.03 -17.30 -25.45
C MET A 1 12.70 -15.85 -25.07
N LEU A 2 13.12 -14.87 -25.88
CA LEU A 2 12.88 -13.44 -25.64
C LEU A 2 11.38 -13.02 -25.63
N SER A 3 10.52 -13.67 -26.42
CA SER A 3 9.07 -13.36 -26.48
C SER A 3 8.29 -13.68 -25.19
N ARG A 4 8.87 -14.41 -24.24
CA ARG A 4 8.23 -14.76 -22.95
C ARG A 4 8.70 -13.88 -21.78
N LEU A 5 9.78 -13.12 -21.94
CA LEU A 5 10.34 -12.24 -20.89
C LEU A 5 9.33 -11.22 -20.35
N PRO A 6 8.55 -10.51 -21.18
CA PRO A 6 7.59 -9.51 -20.69
C PRO A 6 6.53 -10.13 -19.76
N LYS A 7 6.10 -11.36 -20.08
CA LYS A 7 5.12 -12.10 -19.28
C LYS A 7 5.70 -12.53 -17.94
N ILE A 8 6.95 -12.99 -17.91
CA ILE A 8 7.64 -13.40 -16.68
C ILE A 8 7.87 -12.19 -15.76
N ILE A 9 8.36 -11.08 -16.31
CA ILE A 9 8.59 -9.84 -15.56
C ILE A 9 7.28 -9.31 -14.97
N SER A 10 6.22 -9.25 -15.79
CA SER A 10 4.90 -8.84 -15.31
C SER A 10 4.39 -9.75 -14.20
N GLN A 11 4.59 -11.06 -14.32
CA GLN A 11 4.22 -12.01 -13.27
C GLN A 11 5.03 -11.82 -11.99
N GLU A 12 6.33 -11.56 -12.06
CA GLU A 12 7.15 -11.27 -10.87
C GLU A 12 6.67 -9.96 -10.21
N ILE A 13 6.49 -8.89 -10.97
CA ILE A 13 6.05 -7.60 -10.43
C ILE A 13 4.68 -7.75 -9.72
N LEU A 14 3.76 -8.48 -10.36
CA LEU A 14 2.39 -8.64 -9.87
C LEU A 14 2.26 -9.70 -8.79
N PHE A 15 2.95 -10.84 -8.89
CA PHE A 15 2.82 -12.03 -8.02
C PHE A 15 3.98 -12.21 -7.03
N GLY A 16 5.12 -11.54 -7.22
CA GLY A 16 6.23 -11.46 -6.26
C GLY A 16 6.07 -10.43 -5.14
N GLY A 17 5.20 -9.43 -5.33
CA GLY A 17 4.90 -8.42 -4.30
C GLY A 17 5.68 -7.11 -4.48
N HIS A 18 6.44 -6.99 -5.57
CA HIS A 18 7.23 -5.81 -5.87
C HIS A 18 6.39 -4.55 -6.03
N LEU A 19 5.22 -4.64 -6.68
CA LEU A 19 4.36 -3.46 -6.86
C LEU A 19 3.93 -2.86 -5.52
N GLN A 20 3.49 -3.70 -4.57
CA GLN A 20 3.11 -3.26 -3.23
C GLN A 20 4.31 -2.73 -2.46
N ALA A 21 5.47 -3.41 -2.54
CA ALA A 21 6.69 -2.95 -1.89
C ALA A 21 7.13 -1.56 -2.39
N LEU A 22 7.08 -1.33 -3.70
CA LEU A 22 7.37 -0.03 -4.31
C LEU A 22 6.34 1.03 -3.87
N GLY A 23 5.06 0.69 -3.79
CA GLY A 23 4.02 1.57 -3.24
C GLY A 23 4.29 1.97 -1.78
N SER A 24 4.72 1.04 -0.93
CA SER A 24 5.09 1.34 0.45
C SER A 24 6.37 2.18 0.55
N VAL A 25 7.36 1.97 -0.31
CA VAL A 25 8.56 2.82 -0.41
C VAL A 25 8.19 4.23 -0.86
N ALA A 26 7.23 4.36 -1.78
CA ALA A 26 6.72 5.66 -2.20
C ALA A 26 6.15 6.45 -1.02
N LEU A 27 5.43 5.78 -0.09
CA LEU A 27 4.94 6.41 1.15
C LEU A 27 6.05 6.87 2.10
N VAL A 28 7.16 6.11 2.17
CA VAL A 28 8.33 6.53 2.96
C VAL A 28 9.01 7.74 2.34
N TRP A 29 9.10 7.80 1.01
CA TRP A 29 9.77 8.89 0.30
C TRP A 29 8.92 10.17 0.22
N LEU A 30 7.60 10.02 0.16
CA LEU A 30 6.62 11.10 0.08
C LEU A 30 6.87 12.25 1.08
N PRO A 31 6.97 12.02 2.41
CA PRO A 31 7.24 13.09 3.37
C PRO A 31 8.60 13.75 3.13
N ALA A 32 9.63 13.03 2.70
CA ALA A 32 10.90 13.68 2.41
C ALA A 32 10.85 14.61 1.20
N LEU A 33 10.04 14.30 0.19
CA LEU A 33 9.83 15.21 -0.93
C LEU A 33 9.06 16.46 -0.51
N VAL A 34 7.97 16.28 0.24
CA VAL A 34 7.11 17.38 0.70
C VAL A 34 7.86 18.33 1.63
N PHE A 35 8.65 17.79 2.56
CA PHE A 35 9.36 18.57 3.58
C PHE A 35 10.82 18.84 3.23
N GLN A 36 11.23 18.52 2.00
CA GLN A 36 12.60 18.72 1.49
C GLN A 36 13.69 18.06 2.35
N ILE A 37 13.36 16.92 2.98
CA ILE A 37 14.30 16.16 3.81
C ILE A 37 15.19 15.33 2.89
N LYS A 38 16.51 15.41 3.09
CA LYS A 38 17.47 14.61 2.32
C LYS A 38 17.38 13.15 2.75
N PHE A 39 17.05 12.27 1.79
CA PHE A 39 17.12 10.83 2.00
C PHE A 39 18.22 10.17 1.18
N SER A 40 18.87 9.18 1.78
CA SER A 40 19.75 8.26 1.06
C SER A 40 18.93 7.23 0.31
N ALA A 41 19.27 6.95 -0.95
CA ALA A 41 18.66 5.87 -1.73
C ALA A 41 18.76 4.50 -1.02
N TRP A 42 19.79 4.31 -0.19
CA TRP A 42 19.97 3.10 0.62
C TRP A 42 18.89 2.91 1.69
N ILE A 43 18.31 4.00 2.23
CA ILE A 43 17.17 3.92 3.15
C ILE A 43 15.93 3.41 2.38
N LEU A 44 15.70 3.92 1.17
CA LEU A 44 14.60 3.45 0.31
C LEU A 44 14.77 1.97 -0.06
N LEU A 45 16.00 1.53 -0.33
CA LEU A 45 16.31 0.12 -0.56
C LEU A 45 16.03 -0.74 0.68
N ALA A 46 16.36 -0.25 1.89
CA ALA A 46 16.08 -0.96 3.13
C ALA A 46 14.57 -1.20 3.32
N PHE A 47 13.75 -0.17 3.11
CA PHE A 47 12.29 -0.28 3.15
C PHE A 47 11.75 -1.18 2.05
N TYR A 48 12.28 -1.08 0.84
CA TYR A 48 11.89 -1.95 -0.27
C TYR A 48 12.10 -3.42 0.09
N LEU A 49 13.28 -3.79 0.61
CA LEU A 49 13.60 -5.16 1.00
C LEU A 49 12.73 -5.64 2.17
N ALA A 50 12.45 -4.78 3.15
CA ALA A 50 11.55 -5.09 4.26
C ALA A 50 10.11 -5.36 3.76
N PHE A 51 9.52 -4.45 2.99
CA PHE A 51 8.17 -4.61 2.45
C PHE A 51 8.07 -5.76 1.46
N TYR A 52 9.08 -5.95 0.60
CA TYR A 52 9.15 -7.09 -0.29
C TYR A 52 9.07 -8.40 0.49
N SER A 53 9.86 -8.52 1.58
CA SER A 53 9.83 -9.70 2.44
C SER A 53 8.45 -9.95 3.05
N ILE A 54 7.81 -8.89 3.57
CA ILE A 54 6.47 -8.96 4.17
C ILE A 54 5.43 -9.41 3.13
N TYR A 55 5.37 -8.76 1.96
CA TYR A 55 4.38 -9.07 0.92
C TYR A 55 4.62 -10.42 0.27
N PHE A 56 5.89 -10.78 0.04
CA PHE A 56 6.24 -12.09 -0.50
C PHE A 56 5.82 -13.20 0.47
N PHE A 57 6.05 -13.02 1.77
CA PHE A 57 5.61 -13.96 2.79
C PHE A 57 4.09 -14.08 2.91
N ASP A 58 3.35 -12.96 2.96
CA ASP A 58 1.88 -12.97 2.98
C ASP A 58 1.30 -13.77 1.80
N ARG A 59 1.90 -13.60 0.61
CA ARG A 59 1.51 -14.34 -0.59
C ARG A 59 1.84 -15.81 -0.51
N LEU A 60 2.96 -16.19 0.09
CA LEU A 60 3.31 -17.59 0.32
C LEU A 60 2.32 -18.27 1.27
N LEU A 61 1.87 -17.57 2.32
CA LEU A 61 0.82 -18.06 3.23
C LEU A 61 -0.55 -18.15 2.55
N GLY A 62 -0.84 -17.23 1.63
CA GLY A 62 -2.08 -17.21 0.84
C GLY A 62 -2.16 -18.29 -0.24
N LEU A 63 -1.10 -19.08 -0.48
CA LEU A 63 -1.11 -20.13 -1.49
C LEU A 63 -2.02 -21.30 -1.08
N LYS A 64 -3.18 -21.39 -1.73
CA LYS A 64 -3.89 -22.66 -1.86
C LYS A 64 -3.09 -23.58 -2.79
N LYS A 65 -3.11 -24.88 -2.49
CA LYS A 65 -2.23 -25.91 -3.07
C LYS A 65 -2.25 -25.98 -4.61
N ASP A 66 -3.29 -25.45 -5.28
CA ASP A 66 -3.51 -25.65 -6.73
C ASP A 66 -3.71 -24.39 -7.60
N THR A 67 -3.68 -23.17 -7.06
CA THR A 67 -4.15 -22.00 -7.83
C THR A 67 -3.07 -21.15 -8.51
N ASN A 68 -1.79 -21.22 -8.13
CA ASN A 68 -0.77 -20.36 -8.73
C ASN A 68 0.58 -21.05 -8.97
N LYS A 69 0.76 -21.59 -10.19
CA LYS A 69 1.98 -22.28 -10.64
C LYS A 69 3.25 -21.43 -10.43
N TYR A 70 3.14 -20.12 -10.53
CA TYR A 70 4.27 -19.19 -10.34
C TYR A 70 4.88 -19.27 -8.95
N LEU A 71 4.04 -19.12 -7.93
CA LEU A 71 4.46 -19.11 -6.53
C LEU A 71 4.82 -20.53 -6.04
N ALA A 72 4.21 -21.57 -6.61
CA ALA A 72 4.60 -22.95 -6.36
C ALA A 72 6.06 -23.25 -6.78
N LEU A 73 6.54 -22.66 -7.88
CA LEU A 73 7.93 -22.77 -8.33
C LEU A 73 8.92 -22.13 -7.35
N HIS A 74 8.50 -21.04 -6.70
CA HIS A 74 9.33 -20.29 -5.77
C HIS A 74 9.31 -20.84 -4.35
N LYS A 75 8.38 -21.74 -4.01
CA LYS A 75 8.19 -22.26 -2.65
C LYS A 75 9.46 -22.87 -2.03
N LYS A 76 10.29 -23.56 -2.82
CA LYS A 76 11.56 -24.14 -2.32
C LYS A 76 12.64 -23.07 -2.04
N ARG A 77 12.64 -21.98 -2.81
CA ARG A 77 13.61 -20.87 -2.68
C ARG A 77 13.13 -19.79 -1.73
N ALA A 78 11.85 -19.79 -1.38
CA ALA A 78 11.22 -18.76 -0.57
C ALA A 78 11.93 -18.47 0.76
N PRO A 79 12.31 -19.48 1.58
CA PRO A 79 13.02 -19.21 2.84
C PRO A 79 14.34 -18.48 2.63
N PHE A 80 15.09 -18.86 1.57
CA PHE A 80 16.36 -18.23 1.24
C PHE A 80 16.19 -16.79 0.75
N ILE A 81 15.20 -16.53 -0.12
CA ILE A 81 14.86 -15.19 -0.58
C ILE A 81 14.49 -14.29 0.60
N LEU A 82 13.61 -14.77 1.49
CA LEU A 82 13.18 -14.04 2.69
C LEU A 82 14.36 -13.78 3.64
N PHE A 83 15.23 -14.77 3.86
CA PHE A 83 16.40 -14.62 4.71
C PHE A 83 17.35 -13.54 4.19
N ILE A 84 17.66 -13.56 2.89
CA ILE A 84 18.53 -12.55 2.28
C ILE A 84 17.89 -11.17 2.33
N SER A 85 16.63 -11.04 1.91
CA SER A 85 15.97 -9.73 1.85
C SER A 85 15.80 -9.11 3.23
N LEU A 86 15.42 -9.91 4.25
CA LEU A 86 15.33 -9.44 5.63
C LEU A 86 16.70 -9.12 6.23
N GLY A 87 17.69 -10.00 6.03
CA GLY A 87 19.05 -9.78 6.54
C GLY A 87 19.64 -8.48 5.98
N LEU A 88 19.54 -8.26 4.67
CA LEU A 88 19.99 -7.03 4.03
C LEU A 88 19.21 -5.80 4.50
N ALA A 89 17.88 -5.90 4.67
CA ALA A 89 17.07 -4.81 5.20
C ALA A 89 17.54 -4.40 6.62
N LEU A 90 17.74 -5.39 7.52
CA LEU A 90 18.19 -5.16 8.88
C LEU A 90 19.60 -4.56 8.94
N LEU A 91 20.52 -5.04 8.10
CA LEU A 91 21.88 -4.47 7.99
C LEU A 91 21.83 -3.00 7.55
N LEU A 92 20.99 -2.66 6.57
CA LEU A 92 20.82 -1.28 6.14
C LEU A 92 20.16 -0.43 7.23
N PHE A 93 19.11 -0.90 7.89
CA PHE A 93 18.51 -0.17 9.01
C PHE A 93 19.50 0.07 10.15
N PHE A 94 20.35 -0.91 10.47
CA PHE A 94 21.42 -0.76 11.46
C PHE A 94 22.40 0.36 11.05
N ARG A 95 22.88 0.34 9.80
CA ARG A 95 23.80 1.37 9.26
C ARG A 95 23.26 2.79 9.42
N PHE A 96 21.95 2.99 9.22
CA PHE A 96 21.32 4.31 9.31
C PHE A 96 20.76 4.65 10.70
N LYS A 97 21.03 3.84 11.74
CA LYS A 97 20.48 4.00 13.10
C LYS A 97 18.94 3.97 13.15
N LEU A 98 18.33 3.20 12.24
CA LEU A 98 16.88 3.04 12.11
C LEU A 98 16.39 1.68 12.59
N LEU A 99 17.25 0.90 13.28
CA LEU A 99 16.99 -0.50 13.60
C LEU A 99 15.67 -0.70 14.35
N ILE A 100 15.38 0.14 15.36
CA ILE A 100 14.14 0.03 16.15
C ILE A 100 12.91 0.21 15.25
N PHE A 101 12.88 1.28 14.44
CA PHE A 101 11.77 1.55 13.52
C PHE A 101 11.64 0.46 12.45
N GLY A 102 12.75 0.04 11.85
CA GLY A 102 12.79 -1.03 10.86
C GLY A 102 12.28 -2.37 11.41
N CYS A 103 12.69 -2.72 12.64
CA CYS A 103 12.17 -3.89 13.34
C CYS A 103 10.68 -3.79 13.61
N LEU A 104 10.16 -2.62 14.03
CA LEU A 104 8.72 -2.43 14.23
C LEU A 104 7.95 -2.60 12.91
N VAL A 105 8.44 -2.04 11.80
CA VAL A 105 7.84 -2.20 10.47
C VAL A 105 7.77 -3.68 10.07
N ILE A 106 8.87 -4.40 10.26
CA ILE A 106 8.99 -5.83 9.96
C ILE A 106 8.02 -6.64 10.84
N ILE A 107 8.07 -6.44 12.17
CA ILE A 107 7.25 -7.17 13.14
C ILE A 107 5.77 -6.94 12.84
N LEU A 108 5.32 -5.68 12.72
CA LEU A 108 3.92 -5.37 12.42
C LEU A 108 3.49 -5.93 11.05
N GLY A 109 4.36 -5.87 10.05
CA GLY A 109 4.12 -6.44 8.74
C GLY A 109 3.89 -7.95 8.76
N PHE A 110 4.68 -8.71 9.54
CA PHE A 110 4.50 -10.15 9.71
C PHE A 110 3.39 -10.54 10.68
N LEU A 111 3.12 -9.72 11.70
CA LEU A 111 2.05 -9.97 12.67
C LEU A 111 0.67 -9.98 12.00
N TYR A 112 0.46 -9.16 10.97
CA TYR A 112 -0.81 -9.10 10.27
C TYR A 112 -1.24 -10.45 9.66
N PRO A 113 -0.47 -11.06 8.72
CA PRO A 113 -0.86 -12.32 8.11
C PRO A 113 -0.83 -13.50 9.09
N LEU A 114 0.01 -13.46 10.13
CA LEU A 114 0.14 -14.55 11.12
C LEU A 114 -0.96 -14.55 12.19
N PHE A 115 -1.29 -13.39 12.75
CA PHE A 115 -2.15 -13.29 13.93
C PHE A 115 -3.38 -12.42 13.69
N PHE A 116 -3.19 -11.22 13.14
CA PHE A 116 -4.29 -10.24 13.10
C PHE A 116 -5.33 -10.52 12.02
N LYS A 117 -5.03 -11.35 11.02
CA LYS A 117 -6.03 -11.81 10.05
C LYS A 117 -7.25 -12.48 10.70
N ASN A 118 -7.06 -13.14 11.85
CA ASN A 118 -8.16 -13.72 12.62
C ASN A 118 -9.01 -12.66 13.34
N LEU A 119 -8.44 -11.50 13.67
CA LEU A 119 -9.21 -10.38 14.24
C LEU A 119 -10.18 -9.78 13.23
N THR A 120 -9.84 -9.82 11.94
CA THR A 120 -10.76 -9.41 10.86
C THR A 120 -12.02 -10.27 10.78
N LYS A 121 -12.06 -11.46 11.40
CA LYS A 121 -13.27 -12.27 11.53
C LYS A 121 -14.22 -11.77 12.62
N LYS A 122 -13.72 -10.96 13.56
CA LYS A 122 -14.45 -10.50 14.76
C LYS A 122 -14.76 -9.01 14.71
N ILE A 123 -13.86 -8.22 14.15
CA ILE A 123 -13.94 -6.75 14.12
C ILE A 123 -14.10 -6.30 12.67
N PRO A 124 -15.26 -5.69 12.30
CA PRO A 124 -15.47 -5.11 10.98
C PRO A 124 -14.36 -4.12 10.60
N LEU A 125 -13.91 -4.16 9.34
CA LEU A 125 -12.90 -3.24 8.79
C LEU A 125 -11.53 -3.25 9.48
N PHE A 126 -11.26 -4.19 10.40
CA PHE A 126 -10.02 -4.23 11.14
C PHE A 126 -8.79 -4.26 10.23
N LYS A 127 -8.84 -5.06 9.15
CA LYS A 127 -7.78 -5.12 8.13
C LYS A 127 -7.52 -3.74 7.53
N ASN A 128 -8.57 -3.05 7.08
CA ASN A 128 -8.47 -1.77 6.41
C ASN A 128 -7.87 -0.71 7.34
N ILE A 129 -8.33 -0.66 8.58
CA ILE A 129 -7.83 0.27 9.60
C ILE A 129 -6.37 -0.04 9.96
N PHE A 130 -6.03 -1.32 10.19
CA PHE A 130 -4.67 -1.74 10.51
C PHE A 130 -3.68 -1.33 9.42
N VAL A 131 -3.98 -1.69 8.16
CA VAL A 131 -3.10 -1.36 7.02
C VAL A 131 -3.01 0.15 6.84
N ALA A 132 -4.11 0.88 7.02
CA ALA A 132 -4.11 2.33 6.90
C ALA A 132 -3.29 3.03 7.99
N LEU A 133 -3.40 2.60 9.25
CA LEU A 133 -2.57 3.11 10.34
C LEU A 133 -1.10 2.81 10.10
N PHE A 134 -0.79 1.58 9.66
CA PHE A 134 0.55 1.18 9.32
C PHE A 134 1.14 2.09 8.22
N PHE A 135 0.40 2.34 7.15
CA PHE A 135 0.83 3.23 6.07
C PHE A 135 0.96 4.70 6.51
N ALA A 136 0.01 5.20 7.30
CA ALA A 136 0.10 6.55 7.85
C ALA A 136 1.30 6.73 8.78
N SER A 137 1.67 5.70 9.54
CA SER A 137 2.86 5.73 10.41
C SER A 137 4.16 5.94 9.62
N LEU A 138 4.23 5.45 8.37
CA LEU A 138 5.40 5.64 7.50
C LEU A 138 5.61 7.10 7.12
N VAL A 139 4.56 7.93 7.12
CA VAL A 139 4.68 9.37 6.88
C VAL A 139 5.51 10.04 7.97
N PHE A 140 5.41 9.55 9.22
CA PHE A 140 6.10 10.15 10.36
C PHE A 140 7.55 9.69 10.51
N PHE A 141 7.98 8.69 9.75
CA PHE A 141 9.33 8.13 9.80
C PHE A 141 10.48 9.16 9.76
N PRO A 142 10.51 10.15 8.84
CA PRO A 142 11.64 11.09 8.78
C PRO A 142 11.67 12.14 9.90
N PHE A 143 10.65 12.20 10.76
CA PHE A 143 10.49 13.30 11.71
C PHE A 143 10.94 12.91 13.11
N SER A 144 11.72 13.80 13.74
CA SER A 144 12.06 13.70 15.17
C SER A 144 10.97 14.26 16.08
N HIS A 145 10.09 15.12 15.54
CA HIS A 145 9.00 15.77 16.27
C HIS A 145 7.79 15.91 15.35
N PHE A 146 6.60 15.91 15.96
CA PHE A 146 5.34 16.06 15.23
C PHE A 146 5.19 17.49 14.70
N THR A 147 4.71 17.62 13.45
CA THR A 147 4.29 18.89 12.88
C THR A 147 2.85 18.78 12.39
N ILE A 148 2.10 19.88 12.44
CA ILE A 148 0.69 19.91 11.98
C ILE A 148 0.60 19.47 10.52
N LEU A 149 1.53 19.91 9.66
CA LEU A 149 1.58 19.52 8.26
C LEU A 149 1.82 18.00 8.09
N ALA A 150 2.69 17.39 8.90
CA ALA A 150 2.91 15.95 8.88
C ALA A 150 1.66 15.21 9.37
N GLY A 151 0.96 15.76 10.36
CA GLY A 151 -0.37 15.31 10.79
C GLY A 151 -1.39 15.28 9.66
N PHE A 152 -1.52 16.37 8.90
CA PHE A 152 -2.41 16.42 7.75
C PHE A 152 -2.03 15.43 6.65
N LEU A 153 -0.74 15.28 6.35
CA LEU A 153 -0.27 14.30 5.38
C LEU A 153 -0.55 12.86 5.85
N GLY A 154 -0.29 12.56 7.13
CA GLY A 154 -0.58 11.27 7.74
C GLY A 154 -2.07 10.94 7.72
N LEU A 155 -2.93 11.90 8.08
CA LEU A 155 -4.39 11.75 8.01
C LEU A 155 -4.85 11.47 6.57
N LEU A 156 -4.30 12.21 5.60
CA LEU A 156 -4.65 12.01 4.21
C LEU A 156 -4.21 10.63 3.70
N VAL A 157 -2.99 10.19 4.03
CA VAL A 157 -2.51 8.83 3.71
C VAL A 157 -3.36 7.76 4.39
N PHE A 158 -3.77 7.96 5.64
CA PHE A 158 -4.66 7.05 6.37
C PHE A 158 -5.99 6.86 5.64
N LEU A 159 -6.71 7.96 5.35
CA LEU A 159 -8.00 7.91 4.67
C LEU A 159 -7.88 7.31 3.26
N LYS A 160 -6.76 7.58 2.58
CA LYS A 160 -6.46 6.98 1.28
C LYS A 160 -6.17 5.50 1.33
N ALA A 161 -5.40 5.05 2.30
CA ALA A 161 -5.16 3.64 2.50
C ALA A 161 -6.46 2.90 2.84
N ILE A 162 -7.39 3.49 3.60
CA ILE A 162 -8.73 2.90 3.82
C ILE A 162 -9.47 2.72 2.50
N LEU A 163 -9.60 3.77 1.68
CA LEU A 163 -10.28 3.70 0.39
C LEU A 163 -9.66 2.65 -0.53
N MET A 164 -8.33 2.67 -0.65
CA MET A 164 -7.57 1.72 -1.44
C MET A 164 -7.84 0.28 -0.98
N GLN A 165 -7.78 0.01 0.32
CA GLN A 165 -8.01 -1.33 0.85
C GLN A 165 -9.45 -1.80 0.63
N ILE A 166 -10.46 -0.94 0.81
CA ILE A 166 -11.85 -1.32 0.53
C ILE A 166 -12.04 -1.68 -0.95
N ILE A 167 -11.43 -0.92 -1.87
CA ILE A 167 -11.50 -1.23 -3.30
C ILE A 167 -10.78 -2.56 -3.60
N LEU A 168 -9.63 -2.82 -2.98
CA LEU A 168 -8.94 -4.09 -3.13
C LEU A 168 -9.76 -5.27 -2.56
N ASP A 169 -10.46 -5.09 -1.44
CA ASP A 169 -11.33 -6.12 -0.86
C ASP A 169 -12.52 -6.48 -1.77
N LEU A 170 -12.97 -5.58 -2.66
CA LEU A 170 -14.03 -5.89 -3.65
C LEU A 170 -13.59 -6.98 -4.64
N LYS A 171 -12.27 -7.15 -4.85
CA LYS A 171 -11.72 -8.24 -5.65
C LYS A 171 -11.90 -9.58 -4.96
N ASP A 172 -11.67 -9.59 -3.65
CA ASP A 172 -11.54 -10.80 -2.84
C ASP A 172 -12.84 -11.13 -2.07
N GLU A 173 -13.93 -10.40 -2.30
CA GLU A 173 -15.24 -10.55 -1.63
C GLU A 173 -15.69 -12.01 -1.49
N LYS A 174 -15.63 -12.80 -2.57
CA LYS A 174 -16.05 -14.22 -2.55
C LYS A 174 -15.15 -15.10 -1.69
N GLU A 175 -13.85 -14.78 -1.62
CA GLU A 175 -12.89 -15.51 -0.80
C GLU A 175 -12.99 -15.09 0.66
N ASP A 176 -13.06 -13.78 0.91
CA ASP A 176 -13.24 -13.20 2.24
C ASP A 176 -14.52 -13.71 2.89
N LYS A 177 -15.63 -13.77 2.14
CA LYS A 177 -16.90 -14.36 2.60
C LYS A 177 -16.75 -15.83 2.97
N ARG A 178 -16.05 -16.62 2.16
CA ARG A 178 -15.79 -18.05 2.45
C ARG A 178 -14.92 -18.25 3.69
N ASN A 179 -14.01 -17.32 3.94
CA ASN A 179 -13.12 -17.33 5.10
C ASN A 179 -13.74 -16.67 6.36
N GLY A 180 -14.96 -16.13 6.25
CA GLY A 180 -15.65 -15.42 7.35
C GLY A 180 -15.03 -14.08 7.74
N LEU A 181 -14.34 -13.40 6.82
CA LEU A 181 -13.74 -12.09 7.08
C LEU A 181 -14.79 -10.97 6.97
N LEU A 182 -14.81 -10.06 7.93
CA LEU A 182 -15.76 -8.95 8.02
C LEU A 182 -15.24 -7.70 7.30
N THR A 183 -15.01 -7.80 5.98
CA THR A 183 -14.66 -6.65 5.13
C THR A 183 -15.93 -5.91 4.67
N LEU A 184 -15.81 -4.62 4.28
CA LEU A 184 -16.98 -3.83 3.86
C LEU A 184 -17.77 -4.50 2.72
N PRO A 185 -17.12 -5.03 1.66
CA PRO A 185 -17.80 -5.76 0.61
C PRO A 185 -18.56 -6.98 1.11
N VAL A 186 -18.03 -7.71 2.10
CA VAL A 186 -18.70 -8.89 2.65
C VAL A 186 -19.93 -8.51 3.49
N ILE A 187 -19.84 -7.43 4.26
CA ILE A 187 -20.91 -6.96 5.14
C ILE A 187 -22.06 -6.33 4.34
N LEU A 188 -21.76 -5.41 3.42
CA LEU A 188 -22.77 -4.64 2.69
C LEU A 188 -23.13 -5.25 1.32
N GLY A 189 -22.27 -6.11 0.78
CA GLY A 189 -22.29 -6.52 -0.61
C GLY A 189 -21.59 -5.52 -1.53
N LYS A 190 -21.15 -6.00 -2.70
CA LYS A 190 -20.47 -5.20 -3.73
C LYS A 190 -21.20 -3.92 -4.14
N GLU A 191 -22.48 -3.99 -4.50
CA GLU A 191 -23.22 -2.83 -5.06
C GLU A 191 -23.40 -1.70 -4.03
N LYS A 192 -23.77 -2.05 -2.79
CA LYS A 192 -23.91 -1.06 -1.71
C LYS A 192 -22.56 -0.45 -1.35
N THR A 193 -21.49 -1.25 -1.33
CA THR A 193 -20.13 -0.76 -1.09
C THR A 193 -19.70 0.23 -2.17
N LEU A 194 -19.91 -0.08 -3.45
CA LEU A 194 -19.61 0.84 -4.55
C LEU A 194 -20.43 2.14 -4.45
N THR A 195 -21.71 2.04 -4.09
CA THR A 195 -22.59 3.21 -3.94
C THR A 195 -22.09 4.13 -2.82
N LEU A 196 -21.68 3.55 -1.69
CA LEU A 196 -21.10 4.27 -0.55
C LEU A 196 -19.73 4.88 -0.88
N LEU A 197 -18.88 4.17 -1.62
CA LEU A 197 -17.51 4.62 -1.93
C LEU A 197 -17.48 5.88 -2.80
N LYS A 198 -18.42 6.06 -3.73
CA LYS A 198 -18.39 7.19 -4.67
C LYS A 198 -18.33 8.57 -3.99
N PRO A 199 -19.24 8.93 -3.05
CA PRO A 199 -19.14 10.21 -2.34
C PRO A 199 -17.89 10.30 -1.45
N ILE A 200 -17.45 9.20 -0.81
CA ILE A 200 -16.25 9.19 0.03
C ILE A 200 -14.99 9.45 -0.82
N ILE A 201 -14.93 8.92 -2.05
CA ILE A 201 -13.86 9.21 -3.01
C ILE A 201 -13.83 10.72 -3.29
N PHE A 202 -14.94 11.38 -3.61
CA PHE A 202 -14.93 12.83 -3.81
C PHE A 202 -14.45 13.59 -2.56
N LEU A 203 -14.95 13.21 -1.38
CA LEU A 203 -14.58 13.87 -0.12
C LEU A 203 -13.06 13.75 0.16
N VAL A 204 -12.51 12.53 0.05
CA VAL A 204 -11.12 12.25 0.45
C VAL A 204 -10.12 12.49 -0.67
N SER A 205 -10.47 12.25 -1.94
CA SER A 205 -9.57 12.46 -3.08
C SER A 205 -9.55 13.89 -3.58
N PHE A 206 -10.66 14.62 -3.50
CA PHE A 206 -10.78 15.93 -4.13
C PHE A 206 -10.91 17.03 -3.08
N PHE A 207 -11.99 17.02 -2.30
CA PHE A 207 -12.30 18.12 -1.38
C PHE A 207 -11.26 18.26 -0.26
N LEU A 208 -10.86 17.16 0.37
CA LEU A 208 -9.91 17.21 1.49
C LEU A 208 -8.53 17.72 1.07
N PRO A 209 -7.86 17.19 0.02
CA PRO A 209 -6.59 17.76 -0.45
C PRO A 209 -6.73 19.22 -0.92
N LEU A 210 -7.82 19.58 -1.59
CA LEU A 210 -8.06 20.96 -2.00
C LEU A 210 -8.16 21.89 -0.78
N LEU A 211 -8.93 21.51 0.25
CA LEU A 211 -9.06 22.24 1.50
C LEU A 211 -7.70 22.36 2.22
N LEU A 212 -6.95 21.26 2.31
CA LEU A 212 -5.61 21.26 2.92
C LEU A 212 -4.65 22.19 2.16
N SER A 213 -4.75 22.26 0.83
CA SER A 213 -3.97 23.20 0.03
C SER A 213 -4.26 24.65 0.39
N ILE A 214 -5.52 25.00 0.65
CA ILE A 214 -5.93 26.35 1.03
C ILE A 214 -5.46 26.67 2.45
N ILE A 215 -5.71 25.78 3.41
CA ILE A 215 -5.37 25.99 4.83
C ILE A 215 -3.86 26.08 5.05
N THR A 216 -3.08 25.24 4.37
CA THR A 216 -1.62 25.16 4.58
C THR A 216 -0.82 26.02 3.61
N ASN A 217 -1.47 26.59 2.58
CA ASN A 217 -0.85 27.25 1.44
C ASN A 217 0.19 26.36 0.71
N GLN A 218 0.04 25.04 0.79
CA GLN A 218 0.97 24.08 0.16
C GLN A 218 0.40 23.57 -1.16
N LYS A 219 1.00 24.00 -2.28
CA LYS A 219 0.55 23.65 -3.64
C LYS A 219 0.49 22.13 -3.90
N PHE A 220 1.32 21.33 -3.23
CA PHE A 220 1.34 19.89 -3.45
C PHE A 220 0.00 19.22 -3.14
N PHE A 221 -0.74 19.69 -2.12
CA PHE A 221 -2.06 19.15 -1.80
C PHE A 221 -3.09 19.45 -2.90
N PHE A 222 -2.98 20.60 -3.57
CA PHE A 222 -3.79 20.91 -4.74
C PHE A 222 -3.55 19.89 -5.85
N TYR A 223 -2.30 19.57 -6.16
CA TYR A 223 -2.02 18.56 -7.17
C TYR A 223 -2.54 17.17 -6.77
N LEU A 224 -2.40 16.77 -5.50
CA LEU A 224 -2.96 15.50 -5.01
C LEU A 224 -4.48 15.40 -5.21
N SER A 225 -5.20 16.52 -5.28
CA SER A 225 -6.65 16.52 -5.59
C SER A 225 -6.98 15.92 -6.96
N SER A 226 -6.05 16.00 -7.92
CA SER A 226 -6.21 15.40 -9.26
C SER A 226 -6.27 13.87 -9.22
N LEU A 227 -5.79 13.23 -8.15
CA LEU A 227 -5.82 11.78 -8.03
C LEU A 227 -7.22 11.22 -7.80
N VAL A 228 -8.23 12.09 -7.61
CA VAL A 228 -9.65 11.72 -7.73
C VAL A 228 -9.96 11.02 -9.04
N PHE A 229 -9.30 11.38 -10.14
CA PHE A 229 -9.52 10.72 -11.43
C PHE A 229 -9.10 9.25 -11.41
N ILE A 230 -7.99 8.92 -10.72
CA ILE A 230 -7.53 7.53 -10.58
C ILE A 230 -8.52 6.73 -9.73
N ASP A 231 -9.00 7.31 -8.63
CA ASP A 231 -9.96 6.66 -7.74
C ASP A 231 -11.32 6.44 -8.42
N LEU A 232 -11.83 7.44 -9.14
CA LEU A 232 -13.08 7.33 -9.91
C LEU A 232 -12.96 6.35 -11.06
N MET A 233 -11.83 6.35 -11.78
CA MET A 233 -11.56 5.37 -12.82
C MET A 233 -11.52 3.95 -12.24
N SER A 234 -10.84 3.76 -11.10
CA SER A 234 -10.80 2.48 -10.41
C SER A 234 -12.19 2.03 -9.99
N TRP A 235 -12.99 2.92 -9.39
CA TRP A 235 -14.37 2.66 -9.01
C TRP A 235 -15.23 2.22 -10.21
N PHE A 236 -15.13 2.94 -11.34
CA PHE A 236 -15.86 2.63 -12.56
C PHE A 236 -15.45 1.26 -13.14
N LEU A 237 -14.16 0.95 -13.13
CA LEU A 237 -13.64 -0.32 -13.61
C LEU A 237 -14.06 -1.48 -12.70
N VAL A 238 -14.10 -1.32 -11.37
CA VAL A 238 -14.64 -2.35 -10.45
C VAL A 238 -16.11 -2.61 -10.72
N LYS A 239 -16.90 -1.55 -10.96
CA LYS A 239 -18.32 -1.67 -11.34
C LYS A 239 -18.49 -2.50 -12.62
N LYS A 240 -17.57 -2.35 -13.58
CA LYS A 240 -17.52 -3.15 -14.81
C LYS A 240 -16.86 -4.53 -14.65
N ASN A 241 -16.55 -4.97 -13.43
CA ASN A 241 -15.81 -6.21 -13.15
C ASN A 241 -14.42 -6.29 -13.84
N ASN A 242 -13.79 -5.16 -14.13
CA ASN A 242 -12.47 -5.13 -14.76
C ASN A 242 -11.35 -5.16 -13.70
N TYR A 243 -10.49 -6.18 -13.78
CA TYR A 243 -9.37 -6.39 -12.86
C TYR A 243 -8.31 -5.29 -12.88
N GLN A 244 -8.22 -4.48 -13.93
CA GLN A 244 -7.29 -3.35 -14.02
C GLN A 244 -7.50 -2.33 -12.89
N ALA A 245 -8.72 -2.22 -12.36
CA ALA A 245 -9.01 -1.35 -11.22
C ALA A 245 -8.12 -1.63 -10.00
N TYR A 246 -7.90 -2.92 -9.71
CA TYR A 246 -7.13 -3.32 -8.54
C TYR A 246 -5.63 -3.08 -8.73
N PHE A 247 -5.15 -3.12 -9.98
CA PHE A 247 -3.79 -2.74 -10.30
C PHE A 247 -3.56 -1.23 -10.12
N LEU A 248 -4.51 -0.41 -10.57
CA LEU A 248 -4.48 1.04 -10.38
C LEU A 248 -4.44 1.40 -8.89
N GLN A 249 -5.30 0.77 -8.09
CA GLN A 249 -5.34 0.99 -6.65
C GLN A 249 -4.09 0.49 -5.94
N ALA A 250 -3.57 -0.70 -6.29
CA ALA A 250 -2.29 -1.18 -5.75
C ALA A 250 -1.11 -0.26 -6.08
N SER A 251 -1.21 0.51 -7.18
CA SER A 251 -0.19 1.46 -7.63
C SER A 251 -0.44 2.90 -7.15
N GLN A 252 -1.48 3.13 -6.33
CA GLN A 252 -1.95 4.48 -6.01
C GLN A 252 -0.83 5.36 -5.44
N PHE A 253 -0.10 4.88 -4.44
CA PHE A 253 0.98 5.67 -3.84
C PHE A 253 2.20 5.87 -4.75
N LEU A 254 2.39 5.03 -5.78
CA LEU A 254 3.38 5.31 -6.82
C LEU A 254 2.94 6.49 -7.69
N PHE A 255 1.65 6.59 -8.02
CA PHE A 255 1.14 7.77 -8.73
C PHE A 255 1.27 9.05 -7.90
N TRP A 256 1.13 8.97 -6.57
CA TRP A 256 1.39 10.11 -5.69
C TRP A 256 2.83 10.59 -5.82
N LEU A 257 3.78 9.66 -5.72
CA LEU A 257 5.19 9.96 -5.84
C LEU A 257 5.54 10.56 -7.21
N ILE A 258 5.06 9.95 -8.31
CA ILE A 258 5.30 10.44 -9.68
C ILE A 258 4.74 11.87 -9.83
N LEU A 259 3.52 12.11 -9.35
CA LEU A 259 2.91 13.43 -9.42
C LEU A 259 3.72 14.47 -8.67
N LEU A 260 4.20 14.17 -7.46
CA LEU A 260 5.05 15.09 -6.70
C LEU A 260 6.39 15.36 -7.38
N LEU A 261 6.98 14.35 -8.02
CA LEU A 261 8.22 14.53 -8.77
C LEU A 261 8.02 15.46 -9.98
N ILE A 262 6.90 15.33 -10.70
CA ILE A 262 6.55 16.23 -11.81
C ILE A 262 6.35 17.66 -11.31
N VAL A 263 5.59 17.84 -10.22
CA VAL A 263 5.33 19.16 -9.61
C VAL A 263 6.61 19.84 -9.15
N LYS A 264 7.63 19.09 -8.74
CA LYS A 264 8.92 19.65 -8.32
C LYS A 264 9.76 20.18 -9.49
N ILE A 265 9.51 19.70 -10.71
CA ILE A 265 10.24 20.11 -11.93
C ILE A 265 9.62 21.38 -12.55
N ILE A 266 8.31 21.57 -12.37
CA ILE A 266 7.55 22.73 -12.88
C ILE A 266 7.61 23.90 -11.90
#